data_AF-A0A2V0NN02-F1
#
_entry.id   AF-A0A2V0NN02-F1
#
_cell.length_a   1.000
_cell.length_b   1.000
_cell.length_c   1.000
_cell.angle_alpha   90.00
_cell.angle_beta   90.00
_cell.angle_gamma   90.00
#
_symmetry.space_group_name_H-M   'P 1'
#
loop_
_entity.id
_entity.type
_entity.pdbx_description
1 polymer ?
#
loop_
_entity_poly.entity_id
_entity_poly.type
_entity_poly.pdbx_seq_one_letter_code
_entity_poly.pdbx_strand_id
1 'polypeptide(L)'
;MPLVAISQWLRRKTAWKQFWTNTSIFLVLQAAIVVLKLRLSALAPELDPPLDYRYKGYSPEEAMAVMGAYSGPARTTAAVMEITDCIYSFAYAALFSGLLGVSIAATRAPEALHLLNLVPLATAVVDVFENCLMLVLLAGPRADAARAVVAASALKWQLLMATGSIVFGTGMYCVVKGGRGGGGKGRRGGEESAAKARKATRRA
;
A
#
# COMPACT_ATOMS: atom_id res chain seq x y z
N MET A 1 20.49 -26.48 17.17
CA MET A 1 20.18 -25.05 16.97
C MET A 1 19.49 -24.54 18.22
N PRO A 2 19.88 -23.40 18.82
CA PRO A 2 19.23 -22.90 20.05
C PRO A 2 17.76 -22.54 19.79
N LEU A 3 16.88 -22.73 20.78
CA LEU A 3 15.43 -22.50 20.67
C LEU A 3 15.08 -21.09 20.14
N VAL A 4 15.87 -20.08 20.51
CA VAL A 4 15.72 -18.70 20.02
C VAL A 4 15.90 -18.62 18.50
N ALA A 5 16.90 -19.31 17.93
CA ALA A 5 17.15 -19.30 16.49
C ALA A 5 16.02 -20.00 15.72
N ILE A 6 15.49 -21.09 16.25
CA ILE A 6 14.34 -21.81 15.67
C ILE A 6 13.10 -20.88 15.66
N SER A 7 12.81 -20.20 16.79
CA SER A 7 11.67 -19.28 16.88
C SER A 7 11.78 -18.11 15.89
N GLN A 8 12.98 -17.55 15.70
CA GLN A 8 13.22 -16.45 14.76
C GLN A 8 13.08 -16.92 13.31
N TRP A 9 13.60 -18.11 12.99
CA TRP A 9 13.47 -18.70 11.66
C TRP A 9 12.00 -18.97 11.30
N LEU A 10 11.23 -19.56 12.22
CA LEU A 10 9.79 -19.79 12.03
C LEU A 10 9.03 -18.48 11.81
N ARG A 11 9.29 -17.43 12.62
CA ARG A 11 8.66 -16.11 12.45
C ARG A 11 8.97 -15.50 11.09
N ARG A 12 10.21 -15.59 10.62
CA ARG A 12 10.60 -15.10 9.28
C ARG A 12 9.89 -15.86 8.17
N LYS A 13 9.83 -17.19 8.26
CA LYS A 13 9.14 -18.04 7.27
C LYS A 13 7.65 -17.69 7.20
N THR A 14 7.00 -17.51 8.35
CA THR A 14 5.59 -17.11 8.42
C THR A 14 5.37 -15.72 7.84
N ALA A 15 6.20 -14.74 8.20
CA ALA A 15 6.11 -13.38 7.66
C ALA A 15 6.28 -13.35 6.13
N TRP A 16 7.23 -14.14 5.60
CA TRP A 16 7.45 -14.24 4.16
C TRP A 16 6.27 -14.88 3.43
N LYS A 17 5.72 -15.97 4.00
CA LYS A 17 4.51 -16.60 3.46
C LYS A 17 3.34 -15.61 3.44
N GLN A 18 3.12 -14.89 4.55
CA GLN A 18 2.05 -13.91 4.65
C GLN A 18 2.24 -12.74 3.67
N PHE A 19 3.47 -12.27 3.48
CA PHE A 19 3.78 -11.25 2.48
C PHE A 19 3.39 -11.69 1.06
N TRP A 20 3.78 -12.90 0.65
CA TRP A 20 3.41 -13.42 -0.68
C TRP A 20 1.92 -13.68 -0.81
N THR A 21 1.27 -14.19 0.24
CA THR A 21 -0.20 -14.35 0.24
C THR A 21 -0.89 -13.00 0.05
N ASN A 22 -0.52 -11.97 0.81
CA ASN A 22 -1.09 -10.63 0.67
C ASN A 22 -0.81 -10.03 -0.71
N THR A 23 0.41 -10.22 -1.24
CA THR A 23 0.79 -9.77 -2.57
C THR A 23 -0.06 -10.44 -3.66
N SER A 24 -0.27 -11.76 -3.58
CA SER A 24 -1.10 -12.47 -4.55
C SER A 24 -2.56 -11.99 -4.49
N ILE A 25 -3.13 -11.82 -3.29
CA ILE A 25 -4.49 -11.29 -3.11
C ILE A 25 -4.60 -9.89 -3.73
N PHE A 26 -3.64 -9.01 -3.41
CA PHE A 26 -3.57 -7.66 -3.97
C PHE A 26 -3.53 -7.68 -5.51
N LEU A 27 -2.68 -8.51 -6.11
CA LEU A 27 -2.55 -8.58 -7.57
C LEU A 27 -3.81 -9.13 -8.25
N VAL A 28 -4.47 -10.13 -7.65
CA VAL A 28 -5.74 -10.67 -8.18
C VAL A 28 -6.83 -9.63 -8.15
N LEU A 29 -6.99 -8.92 -7.03
CA LEU A 29 -7.99 -7.86 -6.89
C LEU A 29 -7.68 -6.67 -7.81
N GLN A 30 -6.40 -6.28 -7.94
CA GLN A 30 -5.98 -5.25 -8.88
C GLN A 30 -6.32 -5.62 -10.33
N ALA A 31 -6.10 -6.88 -10.73
CA ALA A 31 -6.47 -7.36 -12.05
C ALA A 31 -7.99 -7.32 -12.26
N ALA A 32 -8.78 -7.71 -11.25
CA ALA A 32 -10.24 -7.63 -11.31
C ALA A 32 -10.73 -6.18 -11.49
N ILE A 33 -10.17 -5.23 -10.72
CA ILE A 33 -10.45 -3.79 -10.85
C ILE A 33 -10.10 -3.29 -12.25
N VAL A 34 -8.94 -3.65 -12.80
CA VAL A 34 -8.55 -3.26 -14.17
C VAL A 34 -9.55 -3.77 -15.21
N VAL A 35 -9.99 -5.02 -15.09
CA VAL A 35 -11.01 -5.59 -16.00
C VAL A 35 -12.34 -4.86 -15.89
N LEU A 36 -12.80 -4.58 -14.67
CA LEU A 36 -14.05 -3.83 -14.44
C LEU A 36 -13.95 -2.40 -14.97
N LYS A 37 -12.82 -1.74 -14.77
CA LYS A 37 -12.54 -0.42 -15.33
C LYS A 37 -12.60 -0.42 -16.85
N LEU A 38 -11.88 -1.34 -17.51
CA LEU A 38 -11.89 -1.44 -18.97
C LEU A 38 -13.31 -1.68 -19.51
N ARG A 39 -14.09 -2.52 -18.83
CA ARG A 39 -15.49 -2.75 -19.16
C ARG A 39 -16.33 -1.48 -18.97
N LEU A 40 -16.13 -0.73 -17.88
CA LEU A 40 -16.85 0.50 -17.59
C LEU A 40 -16.53 1.58 -18.64
N SER A 41 -15.26 1.76 -19.01
CA SER A 41 -14.84 2.68 -20.07
C SER A 41 -15.41 2.28 -21.44
N ALA A 42 -15.62 0.99 -21.71
CA ALA A 42 -16.29 0.54 -22.93
C ALA A 42 -17.81 0.80 -22.93
N LEU A 43 -18.45 0.78 -21.76
CA LEU A 43 -19.90 0.99 -21.61
C LEU A 43 -20.30 2.46 -21.49
N ALA A 44 -19.39 3.33 -21.03
CA ALA A 44 -19.61 4.76 -20.84
C ALA A 44 -18.30 5.55 -21.13
N PRO A 45 -17.82 5.56 -22.38
CA PRO A 45 -16.53 6.18 -22.76
C PRO A 45 -16.47 7.68 -22.47
N GLU A 46 -17.60 8.39 -22.54
CA GLU A 46 -17.72 9.82 -22.24
C GLU A 46 -17.54 10.16 -20.75
N LEU A 47 -17.61 9.15 -19.87
CA LEU A 47 -17.46 9.29 -18.42
C LEU A 47 -16.07 8.86 -17.92
N ASP A 48 -15.16 8.47 -18.82
CA ASP A 48 -13.80 8.07 -18.49
C ASP A 48 -12.92 9.29 -18.14
N PRO A 49 -12.12 9.25 -17.06
CA PRO A 49 -12.01 8.17 -16.09
C PRO A 49 -13.15 8.18 -15.05
N PRO A 50 -13.48 7.00 -14.46
CA PRO A 50 -14.42 6.90 -13.33
C PRO A 50 -14.00 7.83 -12.18
N LEU A 51 -14.96 8.25 -11.34
CA LEU A 51 -14.74 9.27 -10.31
C LEU A 51 -13.53 8.97 -9.42
N ASP A 52 -13.36 7.72 -8.97
CA ASP A 52 -12.22 7.30 -8.13
C ASP A 52 -10.84 7.55 -8.72
N TYR A 53 -10.74 7.62 -10.04
CA TYR A 53 -9.47 7.79 -10.74
C TYR A 53 -9.20 9.25 -11.13
N ARG A 54 -10.04 10.19 -10.72
CA ARG A 54 -9.88 11.62 -11.00
C ARG A 54 -8.96 12.27 -9.96
N TYR A 55 -7.66 12.27 -10.25
CA TYR A 55 -6.62 12.85 -9.37
C TYR A 55 -6.80 14.35 -9.06
N LYS A 56 -7.52 15.09 -9.91
CA LYS A 56 -7.81 16.52 -9.70
C LYS A 56 -9.01 16.76 -8.75
N GLY A 57 -9.66 15.70 -8.30
CA GLY A 57 -10.95 15.77 -7.63
C GLY A 57 -12.10 16.06 -8.60
N TYR A 58 -13.27 16.28 -8.02
CA TYR A 58 -14.53 16.58 -8.72
C TYR A 58 -15.47 17.30 -7.76
N SER A 59 -16.43 18.04 -8.30
CA SER A 59 -17.50 18.70 -7.55
C SER A 59 -18.66 17.75 -7.22
N PRO A 60 -19.51 18.08 -6.23
CA PRO A 60 -20.72 17.30 -5.94
C PRO A 60 -21.66 17.21 -7.14
N GLU A 61 -21.78 18.27 -7.93
CA GLU A 61 -22.60 18.33 -9.13
C GLU A 61 -22.07 17.36 -10.20
N GLU A 62 -20.76 17.35 -10.42
CA GLU A 62 -20.12 16.38 -11.31
C GLU A 62 -20.30 14.95 -10.82
N ALA A 63 -20.19 14.69 -9.51
CA ALA A 63 -20.39 13.35 -8.96
C ALA A 63 -21.81 12.84 -9.25
N MET A 64 -22.83 13.67 -9.00
CA MET A 64 -24.22 13.33 -9.31
C MET A 64 -24.45 13.16 -10.81
N ALA A 65 -23.87 14.03 -11.63
CA ALA A 65 -24.01 13.98 -13.08
C ALA A 65 -23.42 12.67 -13.65
N VAL A 66 -22.21 12.29 -13.25
CA VAL A 66 -21.56 11.05 -13.70
C VAL A 66 -22.36 9.82 -13.22
N MET A 67 -22.71 9.76 -11.93
CA MET A 67 -23.41 8.61 -11.37
C MET A 67 -24.84 8.46 -11.94
N GLY A 68 -25.50 9.58 -12.25
CA GLY A 68 -26.79 9.60 -12.92
C GLY A 68 -26.74 9.22 -14.39
N ALA A 69 -25.64 9.51 -15.08
CA ALA A 69 -25.45 9.24 -16.51
C ALA A 69 -25.18 7.77 -16.83
N TYR A 70 -24.76 6.94 -15.85
CA TYR A 70 -24.55 5.51 -16.10
C TYR A 70 -25.85 4.80 -16.51
N SER A 71 -25.78 4.16 -17.69
CA SER A 71 -26.77 3.19 -18.15
C SER A 71 -26.88 2.00 -17.18
N GLY A 72 -27.94 1.19 -17.29
CA GLY A 72 -28.13 0.02 -16.41
C GLY A 72 -26.90 -0.92 -16.35
N PRO A 73 -26.35 -1.39 -17.48
CA PRO A 73 -25.14 -2.22 -17.49
C PRO A 73 -23.89 -1.53 -16.93
N ALA A 74 -23.71 -0.23 -17.23
CA ALA A 74 -22.59 0.56 -16.71
C ALA A 74 -22.69 0.72 -15.19
N ARG A 75 -23.89 1.02 -14.68
CA ARG A 75 -24.19 1.15 -13.25
C ARG A 75 -23.92 -0.14 -12.48
N THR A 76 -24.32 -1.30 -13.02
CA THR A 76 -24.00 -2.59 -12.42
C THR A 76 -22.49 -2.84 -12.41
N THR A 77 -21.80 -2.51 -13.49
CA THR A 77 -20.33 -2.67 -13.58
C THR A 77 -19.62 -1.75 -12.57
N ALA A 78 -20.04 -0.50 -12.47
CA ALA A 78 -19.56 0.46 -11.48
C ALA A 78 -19.82 -0.05 -10.06
N ALA A 79 -21.02 -0.51 -9.73
CA ALA A 79 -21.32 -1.05 -8.40
C ALA A 79 -20.44 -2.27 -8.04
N VAL A 80 -20.21 -3.18 -8.98
CA VAL A 80 -19.30 -4.32 -8.76
C VAL A 80 -17.85 -3.85 -8.58
N MET A 81 -17.43 -2.81 -9.30
CA MET A 81 -16.14 -2.17 -9.12
C MET A 81 -16.01 -1.60 -7.70
N GLU A 82 -16.98 -0.79 -7.23
CA GLU A 82 -16.96 -0.22 -5.87
C GLU A 82 -16.90 -1.30 -4.78
N ILE A 83 -17.67 -2.38 -4.92
CA ILE A 83 -17.66 -3.51 -3.97
C ILE A 83 -16.30 -4.22 -3.99
N THR A 84 -15.74 -4.43 -5.17
CA THR A 84 -14.41 -5.04 -5.31
C THR A 84 -13.35 -4.15 -4.68
N ASP A 85 -13.48 -2.84 -4.87
CA ASP A 85 -12.54 -1.86 -4.35
C ASP A 85 -12.60 -1.78 -2.81
N CYS A 86 -13.77 -1.90 -2.19
CA CYS A 86 -13.89 -2.06 -0.73
C CYS A 86 -13.06 -3.25 -0.18
N ILE A 87 -13.04 -4.38 -0.89
CA ILE A 87 -12.25 -5.56 -0.50
C ILE A 87 -10.76 -5.30 -0.75
N TYR A 88 -10.46 -4.68 -1.89
CA TYR A 88 -9.10 -4.27 -2.26
C TYR A 88 -8.49 -3.30 -1.26
N SER A 89 -9.28 -2.41 -0.66
CA SER A 89 -8.82 -1.47 0.37
C SER A 89 -8.11 -2.17 1.52
N PHE A 90 -8.71 -3.24 2.04
CA PHE A 90 -8.09 -4.03 3.10
C PHE A 90 -6.88 -4.84 2.62
N ALA A 91 -6.90 -5.31 1.37
CA ALA A 91 -5.78 -6.03 0.80
C ALA A 91 -4.53 -5.15 0.67
N TYR A 92 -4.66 -3.92 0.14
CA TYR A 92 -3.52 -3.01 0.06
C TYR A 92 -3.10 -2.51 1.45
N ALA A 93 -4.02 -2.29 2.39
CA ALA A 93 -3.66 -1.89 3.74
C ALA A 93 -2.84 -2.97 4.45
N ALA A 94 -3.23 -4.24 4.31
CA ALA A 94 -2.47 -5.37 4.84
C ALA A 94 -1.09 -5.49 4.20
N LEU A 95 -0.99 -5.26 2.88
CA LEU A 95 0.28 -5.28 2.16
C LEU A 95 1.22 -4.15 2.62
N PHE A 96 0.76 -2.90 2.62
CA PHE A 96 1.56 -1.74 3.02
C PHE A 96 1.93 -1.76 4.50
N SER A 97 1.01 -2.18 5.38
CA SER A 97 1.32 -2.35 6.81
C SER A 97 2.37 -3.46 7.01
N GLY A 98 2.32 -4.54 6.22
CA GLY A 98 3.36 -5.56 6.23
C GLY A 98 4.73 -5.02 5.81
N LEU A 99 4.78 -4.24 4.74
CA LEU A 99 6.01 -3.58 4.26
C LEU A 99 6.60 -2.60 5.28
N LEU A 100 5.74 -1.79 5.92
CA LEU A 100 6.13 -0.89 7.00
C LEU A 100 6.64 -1.66 8.21
N GLY A 101 5.93 -2.70 8.64
CA GLY A 101 6.34 -3.56 9.76
C GLY A 101 7.73 -4.16 9.54
N VAL A 102 8.01 -4.68 8.34
CA VAL A 102 9.34 -5.20 7.98
C VAL A 102 10.39 -4.09 7.99
N SER A 103 10.09 -2.92 7.44
CA SER A 103 11.03 -1.80 7.34
C SER A 103 11.38 -1.20 8.72
N ILE A 104 10.38 -0.99 9.56
CA ILE A 104 10.55 -0.50 10.94
C ILE A 104 11.34 -1.53 11.77
N ALA A 105 11.02 -2.82 11.65
CA ALA A 105 11.74 -3.88 12.35
C ALA A 105 13.21 -3.99 11.91
N ALA A 106 13.50 -3.82 10.62
CA ALA A 106 14.86 -3.85 10.09
C ALA A 106 15.74 -2.70 10.62
N THR A 107 15.13 -1.59 11.02
CA THR A 107 15.84 -0.37 11.39
C THR A 107 16.06 -0.21 12.89
N ARG A 108 15.37 -1.00 13.72
CA ARG A 108 15.27 -0.83 15.19
C ARG A 108 14.75 0.57 15.55
N ALA A 109 13.76 1.03 14.79
CA ALA A 109 13.08 2.30 15.02
C ALA A 109 12.43 2.34 16.42
N PRO A 110 12.26 3.54 17.03
CA PRO A 110 11.50 3.70 18.26
C PRO A 110 10.07 3.16 18.15
N GLU A 111 9.52 2.67 19.27
CA GLU A 111 8.18 2.07 19.33
C GLU A 111 7.09 3.03 18.82
N ALA A 112 7.24 4.34 19.04
CA ALA A 112 6.31 5.35 18.51
C ALA A 112 6.17 5.31 16.98
N LEU A 113 7.21 4.94 16.23
CA LEU A 113 7.13 4.81 14.77
C LEU A 113 6.33 3.60 14.32
N HIS A 114 6.06 2.62 15.20
CA HIS A 114 5.17 1.50 14.88
C HIS A 114 3.72 1.95 14.71
N LEU A 115 3.33 3.12 15.25
CA LEU A 115 2.01 3.72 15.01
C LEU A 115 1.80 4.10 13.54
N LEU A 116 2.85 4.23 12.73
CA LEU A 116 2.74 4.47 11.29
C LEU A 116 2.07 3.31 10.54
N ASN A 117 2.01 2.11 11.14
CA ASN A 117 1.24 0.99 10.59
C ASN A 117 -0.29 1.24 10.63
N LEU A 118 -0.76 2.25 11.36
CA LEU A 118 -2.17 2.64 11.36
C LEU A 118 -2.55 3.46 10.13
N VAL A 119 -1.59 4.07 9.43
CA VAL A 119 -1.88 4.96 8.29
C VAL A 119 -2.48 4.19 7.09
N PRO A 120 -1.95 3.04 6.66
CA PRO A 120 -2.60 2.26 5.61
C PRO A 120 -4.01 1.78 6.01
N LEU A 121 -4.22 1.44 7.28
CA LEU A 121 -5.53 1.03 7.78
C LEU A 121 -6.53 2.20 7.75
N ALA A 122 -6.12 3.38 8.22
CA ALA A 122 -6.93 4.59 8.13
C ALA A 122 -7.27 4.94 6.67
N THR A 123 -6.31 4.77 5.75
CA THR A 123 -6.53 4.94 4.30
C THR A 123 -7.63 4.00 3.82
N ALA A 124 -7.55 2.71 4.14
CA ALA A 124 -8.56 1.73 3.73
C ALA A 124 -9.95 1.99 4.32
N VAL A 125 -10.04 2.47 5.56
CA VAL A 125 -11.33 2.83 6.17
C VAL A 125 -11.98 4.00 5.43
N VAL A 126 -11.20 5.03 5.09
CA VAL A 126 -11.71 6.20 4.35
C VAL A 126 -12.10 5.81 2.92
N ASP A 127 -11.32 4.93 2.29
CA ASP A 127 -11.59 4.40 0.95
C ASP A 127 -12.89 3.59 0.90
N VAL A 128 -13.09 2.65 1.85
CA VAL A 128 -14.35 1.91 1.99
C VAL A 128 -15.52 2.87 2.23
N PHE A 129 -15.34 3.90 3.05
CA PHE A 129 -16.39 4.89 3.30
C PHE A 129 -16.77 5.66 2.03
N GLU A 130 -15.79 6.10 1.23
CA GLU A 130 -16.04 6.73 -0.06
C GLU A 130 -16.79 5.80 -1.02
N ASN A 131 -16.35 4.54 -1.15
CA ASN A 131 -16.96 3.57 -2.06
C ASN A 131 -18.40 3.22 -1.63
N CYS A 132 -18.67 3.20 -0.32
CA CYS A 132 -20.05 3.12 0.19
C CYS A 132 -20.90 4.33 -0.24
N LEU A 133 -20.35 5.55 -0.22
CA LEU A 133 -21.05 6.74 -0.68
C LEU A 133 -21.25 6.72 -2.21
N MET A 134 -20.31 6.20 -2.98
CA MET A 134 -20.48 5.97 -4.42
C MET A 134 -21.61 4.99 -4.72
N LEU A 135 -21.69 3.88 -3.96
CA LEU A 135 -22.82 2.94 -4.06
C LEU A 135 -24.16 3.61 -3.75
N VAL A 136 -24.22 4.52 -2.77
CA VAL A 136 -25.42 5.32 -2.48
C VAL A 136 -25.79 6.21 -3.67
N LEU A 137 -24.82 6.87 -4.31
CA LEU A 137 -25.07 7.70 -5.50
C LEU A 137 -25.50 6.88 -6.71
N LEU A 138 -24.94 5.68 -6.90
CA LEU A 138 -25.36 4.73 -7.94
C LEU A 138 -26.80 4.24 -7.72
N ALA A 139 -27.23 4.10 -6.46
CA ALA A 139 -28.61 3.75 -6.14
C ALA A 139 -29.59 4.92 -6.43
N GLY A 140 -29.14 6.17 -6.28
CA GLY A 140 -29.90 7.35 -6.69
C GLY A 140 -29.19 8.67 -6.38
N PRO A 141 -29.38 9.73 -7.20
CA PRO A 141 -28.73 11.03 -6.98
C PRO A 141 -29.12 11.65 -5.64
N ARG A 142 -28.12 12.00 -4.83
CA ARG A 142 -28.29 12.53 -3.48
C ARG A 142 -27.24 13.58 -3.18
N ALA A 143 -27.65 14.85 -3.02
CA ALA A 143 -26.74 15.97 -2.83
C ALA A 143 -25.93 15.89 -1.52
N ASP A 144 -26.51 15.31 -0.47
CA ASP A 144 -25.84 15.02 0.80
C ASP A 144 -24.72 13.99 0.61
N ALA A 145 -25.00 12.87 -0.06
CA ALA A 145 -24.00 11.85 -0.38
C ALA A 145 -22.92 12.39 -1.33
N ALA A 146 -23.28 13.23 -2.29
CA ALA A 146 -22.35 13.84 -3.23
C ALA A 146 -21.33 14.77 -2.55
N ARG A 147 -21.76 15.57 -1.55
CA ARG A 147 -20.83 16.37 -0.76
C ARG A 147 -19.92 15.50 0.11
N ALA A 148 -20.48 14.45 0.71
CA ALA A 148 -19.73 13.53 1.54
C ALA A 148 -18.66 12.77 0.74
N VAL A 149 -18.99 12.30 -0.48
CA VAL A 149 -18.04 11.53 -1.30
C VAL A 149 -16.87 12.40 -1.77
N VAL A 150 -17.11 13.68 -2.11
CA VAL A 150 -16.03 14.61 -2.47
C VAL A 150 -15.06 14.82 -1.30
N ALA A 151 -15.59 15.00 -0.09
CA ALA A 151 -14.77 15.13 1.11
C ALA A 151 -13.99 13.85 1.43
N ALA A 152 -14.65 12.69 1.31
CA ALA A 152 -14.03 11.38 1.51
C ALA A 152 -12.92 11.12 0.48
N SER A 153 -13.15 11.42 -0.80
CA SER A 153 -12.18 11.30 -1.88
C SER A 153 -10.95 12.15 -1.65
N ALA A 154 -11.14 13.42 -1.25
CA ALA A 154 -10.03 14.30 -0.92
C ALA A 154 -9.19 13.73 0.25
N LEU A 155 -9.84 13.26 1.32
CA LEU A 155 -9.15 12.65 2.46
C LEU A 155 -8.44 11.35 2.06
N LYS A 156 -9.07 10.50 1.25
CA LYS A 156 -8.48 9.27 0.70
C LYS A 156 -7.16 9.57 0.02
N TRP A 157 -7.16 10.51 -0.93
CA TRP A 157 -5.95 10.83 -1.70
C TRP A 157 -4.82 11.36 -0.82
N GLN A 158 -5.13 12.18 0.19
CA GLN A 158 -4.11 12.63 1.16
C GLN A 158 -3.53 11.48 1.97
N LEU A 159 -4.37 10.56 2.46
CA LEU A 159 -3.94 9.39 3.21
C LEU A 159 -3.16 8.39 2.35
N LEU A 160 -3.54 8.22 1.08
CA LEU A 160 -2.84 7.37 0.13
C LEU A 160 -1.44 7.92 -0.18
N MET A 161 -1.32 9.24 -0.40
CA MET A 161 -0.03 9.91 -0.59
C MET A 161 0.84 9.83 0.68
N ALA A 162 0.25 9.96 1.86
CA ALA A 162 0.95 9.77 3.13
C ALA A 162 1.46 8.33 3.26
N THR A 163 0.61 7.33 2.99
CA THR A 163 0.97 5.91 3.00
C THR A 163 2.13 5.64 2.05
N GLY A 164 2.03 6.08 0.80
CA GLY A 164 3.08 5.92 -0.21
C GLY A 164 4.40 6.56 0.22
N SER A 165 4.34 7.78 0.77
CA SER A 165 5.53 8.51 1.24
C SER A 165 6.22 7.82 2.42
N ILE A 166 5.46 7.30 3.38
CA ILE A 166 6.00 6.59 4.55
C ILE A 166 6.62 5.26 4.10
N VAL A 167 5.91 4.48 3.28
CA VAL A 167 6.42 3.19 2.75
C VAL A 167 7.71 3.41 1.95
N PHE A 168 7.70 4.38 1.04
CA PHE A 168 8.86 4.69 0.23
C PHE A 168 10.04 5.21 1.07
N GLY A 169 9.79 6.16 1.98
CA GLY A 169 10.81 6.74 2.84
C GLY A 169 11.46 5.71 3.77
N THR A 170 10.65 4.86 4.41
CA THR A 170 11.15 3.78 5.28
C THR A 170 11.91 2.73 4.48
N GLY A 171 11.42 2.35 3.29
CA GLY A 171 12.11 1.45 2.38
C GLY A 171 13.47 1.97 1.91
N MET A 172 13.54 3.23 1.47
CA MET A 172 14.79 3.88 1.05
C MET A 172 15.81 3.95 2.20
N TYR A 173 15.35 4.30 3.40
CA TYR A 173 16.22 4.31 4.58
C TYR A 173 16.81 2.91 4.88
N CYS A 174 16.00 1.84 4.77
CA CYS A 174 16.47 0.47 4.90
C CYS A 174 17.56 0.10 3.89
N VAL A 175 17.38 0.47 2.61
CA VAL A 175 18.35 0.21 1.55
C VAL A 175 19.68 0.94 1.82
N VAL A 176 19.63 2.23 2.17
CA VAL A 176 20.82 3.03 2.46
C VAL A 176 21.58 2.51 3.68
N LYS A 177 20.87 2.16 4.76
CA LYS A 177 21.48 1.60 5.97
C LYS A 177 22.09 0.21 5.71
N GLY A 178 21.41 -0.63 4.93
CA GLY A 178 21.89 -1.96 4.52
C GLY A 178 23.18 -1.88 3.70
N GLY A 179 23.27 -0.93 2.75
CA GLY A 179 24.47 -0.71 1.95
C GLY A 179 25.69 -0.27 2.76
N ARG A 180 25.51 0.61 3.76
CA ARG A 180 26.60 1.08 4.63
C ARG A 180 27.12 0.01 5.60
N GLY A 181 26.24 -0.88 6.08
CA GLY A 181 26.61 -1.96 7.00
C GLY A 181 27.46 -3.07 6.37
N GLY A 182 27.33 -3.29 5.05
CA GLY A 182 28.08 -4.32 4.31
C GLY A 182 29.57 -3.99 4.12
N GLY A 183 29.93 -2.71 3.99
CA GLY A 183 31.31 -2.28 3.73
C GLY A 183 32.27 -2.41 4.92
N GLY A 184 31.75 -2.53 6.15
CA GLY A 184 32.58 -2.59 7.36
C GLY A 184 33.25 -3.96 7.62
N LYS A 185 32.68 -5.06 7.09
CA LYS A 185 33.23 -6.40 7.32
C LYS A 185 34.50 -6.68 6.50
N GLY A 186 34.69 -6.01 5.36
CA GLY A 186 35.90 -6.15 4.54
C GLY A 186 37.14 -5.47 5.14
N ARG A 187 36.98 -4.38 5.91
CA ARG A 187 38.11 -3.63 6.46
C ARG A 187 38.78 -4.30 7.67
N ARG A 188 38.01 -4.94 8.56
CA ARG A 188 38.60 -5.62 9.74
C ARG A 188 39.40 -6.88 9.38
N GLY A 189 39.00 -7.62 8.34
CA GLY A 189 39.78 -8.78 7.87
C GLY A 189 41.13 -8.41 7.25
N GLY A 190 41.21 -7.27 6.57
CA GLY A 190 42.45 -6.74 6.00
C GLY A 190 43.45 -6.30 7.07
N GLU A 191 43.00 -5.61 8.10
CA GLU A 191 43.87 -5.15 9.20
C GLU A 191 44.40 -6.32 10.05
N GLU A 192 43.58 -7.34 10.32
CA GLU A 192 44.02 -8.50 11.10
C GLU A 192 44.99 -9.40 10.32
N SER A 193 44.79 -9.53 9.00
CA SER A 193 45.72 -10.24 8.11
C SER A 193 47.05 -9.48 7.95
N ALA A 194 47.00 -8.16 7.77
CA ALA A 194 48.20 -7.32 7.72
C ALA A 194 48.96 -7.29 9.05
N ALA A 195 48.26 -7.32 10.20
CA ALA A 195 48.87 -7.39 11.52
C ALA A 195 49.57 -8.75 11.77
N LYS A 196 48.96 -9.87 11.32
CA LYS A 196 49.60 -11.19 11.37
C LYS A 196 50.83 -11.27 10.48
N ALA A 197 50.78 -10.73 9.27
CA ALA A 197 51.94 -10.68 8.36
C ALA A 197 53.11 -9.89 8.96
N ARG A 198 52.87 -8.70 9.54
CA ARG A 198 53.93 -7.90 10.20
C ARG A 198 54.56 -8.59 11.41
N LYS A 199 53.80 -9.41 12.15
CA LYS A 199 54.34 -10.20 13.26
C LYS A 199 55.23 -11.36 12.78
N ALA A 200 54.94 -11.95 11.63
CA ALA A 200 55.77 -13.00 11.04
C ALA A 200 57.11 -12.44 10.55
N THR A 201 57.12 -11.29 9.88
CA THR A 201 58.36 -10.67 9.36
C THR A 201 59.32 -10.20 10.47
N ARG A 202 58.84 -9.91 11.68
CA ARG A 202 59.70 -9.52 12.83
C ARG A 202 60.34 -10.71 13.57
N ARG A 203 59.97 -11.94 13.24
CA ARG A 203 60.47 -13.17 13.90
C ARG A 203 61.45 -13.96 13.03
N ALA A 204 61.62 -13.58 11.78
CA ALA A 204 62.65 -14.07 10.88
C ALA A 204 63.82 -13.10 10.89
#